data_AF-A0A929L1K7-F1
#
_entry.id   AF-A0A929L1K7-F1
#
_cell.length_a   1.000
_cell.length_b   1.000
_cell.length_c   1.000
_cell.angle_alpha   90.00
_cell.angle_beta   90.00
_cell.angle_gamma   90.00
#
_symmetry.space_group_name_H-M   'P 1'
#
loop_
_entity.id
_entity.type
_entity.pdbx_description
1 polymer ?
#
loop_
_entity_poly.entity_id
_entity_poly.type
_entity_poly.pdbx_seq_one_letter_code
_entity_poly.pdbx_strand_id
1 'polypeptide(L)'
;MKNKNKLNQNGSPQPGQHRMSNPSGNQNESSQSANGEHKKTLSFKKSLLVIGLAALALAFVTAWLSRSASISSKKEGLAFLASQETKNVDEIAQKINERDASEKAAGISQQINSGDSSALWPLFDNAVILGDSRAEGFKSYEYLPDVIVMAQIGAQIKSIPDHLDEVAARKPEVIYLCFGLNDVASNVGMENGPDGYGQLYESYIKQILEKSPNSKIVVSSIIPVSQQTLAQNPVYERISDFDRQVREMCERNGWSYVDCSSLVSDPSAFASDGEHFVPSIYPEWAKLLLQSQYPQMS
;
A
#
# COMPACT_ATOMS: atom_id res chain seq x y z
N MET A 1 8.77 48.54 38.23
CA MET A 1 10.03 49.27 38.52
C MET A 1 11.00 49.00 37.36
N LYS A 2 11.66 50.01 36.77
CA LYS A 2 13.06 50.47 37.05
C LYS A 2 14.08 49.29 37.06
N ASN A 3 15.22 49.32 36.34
CA ASN A 3 15.75 50.31 35.37
C ASN A 3 16.97 49.76 34.58
N LYS A 4 17.18 50.26 33.34
CA LYS A 4 18.45 50.59 32.61
C LYS A 4 19.78 49.85 32.93
N ASN A 5 20.53 49.41 31.90
CA ASN A 5 21.78 50.02 31.33
C ASN A 5 22.42 49.09 30.25
N LYS A 6 23.33 49.49 29.32
CA LYS A 6 23.57 50.78 28.59
C LYS A 6 24.64 50.62 27.45
N LEU A 7 24.39 51.20 26.26
CA LEU A 7 25.30 51.52 25.11
C LEU A 7 25.97 50.36 24.30
N ASN A 8 26.32 50.40 22.97
CA ASN A 8 26.77 51.39 21.91
C ASN A 8 28.32 51.37 21.69
N GLN A 9 28.98 51.55 20.52
CA GLN A 9 28.63 52.00 19.14
C GLN A 9 29.44 51.32 17.99
N ASN A 10 29.05 51.63 16.74
CA ASN A 10 29.65 51.37 15.41
C ASN A 10 31.18 51.60 15.21
N GLY A 11 31.75 51.05 14.12
CA GLY A 11 33.01 51.53 13.50
C GLY A 11 33.40 50.84 12.17
N SER A 12 33.72 51.61 11.12
CA SER A 12 34.21 51.23 9.76
C SER A 12 34.55 52.51 8.95
N PRO A 13 35.25 52.52 7.79
CA PRO A 13 36.00 51.49 7.05
C PRO A 13 37.43 51.93 6.54
N GLN A 14 38.00 51.13 5.61
CA GLN A 14 39.00 51.44 4.54
C GLN A 14 40.55 51.32 4.79
N PRO A 15 41.36 51.07 3.71
CA PRO A 15 42.80 50.73 3.77
C PRO A 15 43.73 51.69 2.97
N GLY A 16 45.05 51.42 2.88
CA GLY A 16 45.92 52.08 1.87
C GLY A 16 47.38 51.63 1.75
N GLN A 17 47.90 51.74 0.50
CA GLN A 17 49.31 52.01 0.08
C GLN A 17 50.44 50.97 0.38
N HIS A 18 51.66 51.02 -0.20
CA HIS A 18 52.11 51.04 -1.62
C HIS A 18 53.67 50.89 -1.70
N ARG A 19 54.24 50.36 -2.83
CA ARG A 19 55.51 50.78 -3.51
C ARG A 19 56.91 50.06 -3.31
N MET A 20 57.36 49.38 -4.39
CA MET A 20 58.76 49.12 -4.89
C MET A 20 59.74 48.22 -4.05
N SER A 21 60.84 47.62 -4.56
CA SER A 21 61.75 47.94 -5.71
C SER A 21 62.38 46.70 -6.44
N ASN A 22 63.26 46.92 -7.45
CA ASN A 22 63.97 45.96 -8.34
C ASN A 22 65.54 46.21 -8.27
N PRO A 23 66.52 45.88 -9.17
CA PRO A 23 66.55 45.20 -10.51
C PRO A 23 67.80 44.27 -10.86
N SER A 24 67.91 43.83 -12.15
CA SER A 24 69.14 43.71 -13.01
C SER A 24 69.86 42.38 -13.38
N GLY A 25 70.22 42.26 -14.68
CA GLY A 25 71.38 41.51 -15.27
C GLY A 25 71.09 40.24 -16.11
N ASN A 26 71.86 39.81 -17.15
CA ASN A 26 72.90 40.46 -18.01
C ASN A 26 73.30 39.56 -19.25
N GLN A 27 73.73 40.14 -20.40
CA GLN A 27 74.64 39.69 -21.53
C GLN A 27 74.60 38.23 -22.14
N ASN A 28 74.43 37.98 -23.47
CA ASN A 28 75.33 38.04 -24.69
C ASN A 28 76.09 36.69 -25.01
N GLU A 29 76.58 36.27 -26.21
CA GLU A 29 76.64 36.80 -27.61
C GLU A 29 76.96 35.72 -28.72
N SER A 30 77.03 36.11 -30.02
CA SER A 30 77.79 35.58 -31.21
C SER A 30 77.92 34.04 -31.52
N SER A 31 77.40 33.48 -32.63
CA SER A 31 77.98 33.34 -34.02
C SER A 31 79.11 32.27 -34.20
N GLN A 32 79.35 31.55 -35.32
CA GLN A 32 78.88 31.64 -36.73
C GLN A 32 79.18 30.32 -37.53
N SER A 33 78.88 30.30 -38.85
CA SER A 33 79.36 29.38 -39.93
C SER A 33 78.44 28.24 -40.41
N ALA A 34 78.38 28.04 -41.73
CA ALA A 34 77.50 27.08 -42.41
C ALA A 34 78.11 26.51 -43.71
N ASN A 35 78.12 25.18 -43.87
CA ASN A 35 78.29 24.51 -45.16
C ASN A 35 77.69 23.07 -45.17
N GLY A 36 76.42 22.95 -44.79
CA GLY A 36 75.74 21.64 -44.68
C GLY A 36 74.28 21.63 -45.16
N GLU A 37 73.81 22.70 -45.77
CA GLU A 37 72.37 22.97 -45.86
C GLU A 37 71.67 22.28 -47.04
N HIS A 38 72.32 22.10 -48.19
CA HIS A 38 71.61 21.70 -49.41
C HIS A 38 71.08 20.25 -49.40
N LYS A 39 71.76 19.30 -48.74
CA LYS A 39 71.20 17.95 -48.48
C LYS A 39 70.26 17.92 -47.26
N LYS A 40 70.54 18.71 -46.22
CA LYS A 40 69.70 18.77 -45.02
C LYS A 40 68.32 19.35 -45.33
N THR A 41 68.23 20.48 -46.02
CA THR A 41 66.97 21.17 -46.34
C THR A 41 65.99 20.31 -47.14
N LEU A 42 66.46 19.54 -48.13
CA LEU A 42 65.57 18.66 -48.91
C LEU A 42 65.07 17.46 -48.09
N SER A 43 65.90 16.93 -47.18
CA SER A 43 65.49 15.90 -46.21
C SER A 43 64.47 16.47 -45.21
N PHE A 44 64.76 17.63 -44.61
CA PHE A 44 63.90 18.31 -43.64
C PHE A 44 62.52 18.64 -44.22
N LYS A 45 62.46 19.13 -45.47
CA LYS A 45 61.19 19.40 -46.18
C LYS A 45 60.37 18.13 -46.42
N LYS A 46 61.00 16.98 -46.68
CA LYS A 46 60.30 15.69 -46.78
C LYS A 46 59.80 15.21 -45.42
N SER A 47 60.60 15.30 -44.36
CA SER A 47 60.15 14.96 -43.00
C SER A 47 59.01 15.85 -42.52
N LEU A 48 59.06 17.16 -42.78
CA LEU A 48 57.96 18.09 -42.46
C LEU A 48 56.66 17.73 -43.21
N LEU A 49 56.75 17.32 -44.48
CA LEU A 49 55.60 16.83 -45.24
C LEU A 49 55.02 15.53 -44.64
N VAL A 50 55.87 14.57 -44.26
CA VAL A 50 55.44 13.32 -43.63
C VAL A 50 54.81 13.57 -42.26
N ILE A 51 55.38 14.46 -41.44
CA ILE A 51 54.84 14.84 -40.13
C ILE A 51 53.50 15.58 -40.28
N GLY A 52 53.38 16.48 -41.26
CA GLY A 52 52.12 17.18 -41.56
C GLY A 52 51.02 16.23 -42.03
N LEU A 53 51.36 15.26 -42.90
CA LEU A 53 50.42 14.21 -43.34
C LEU A 53 50.03 13.27 -42.19
N ALA A 54 50.96 12.91 -41.30
CA ALA A 54 50.67 12.11 -40.12
C ALA A 54 49.76 12.85 -39.12
N ALA A 55 49.98 14.15 -38.91
CA ALA A 55 49.12 14.99 -38.09
C ALA A 55 47.71 15.15 -38.69
N LEU A 56 47.60 15.33 -40.01
CA LEU A 56 46.31 15.35 -40.71
C LEU A 56 45.58 14.00 -40.63
N ALA A 57 46.30 12.89 -40.82
CA ALA A 57 45.73 11.55 -40.67
C ALA A 57 45.24 11.30 -39.24
N LEU A 58 46.02 11.69 -38.22
CA LEU A 58 45.63 11.58 -36.82
C LEU A 58 44.39 12.45 -36.50
N ALA A 59 44.34 13.70 -36.99
CA ALA A 59 43.19 14.58 -36.83
C ALA A 59 41.94 14.05 -37.56
N PHE A 60 42.11 13.39 -38.71
CA PHE A 60 41.01 12.75 -39.43
C PHE A 60 40.53 11.50 -38.69
N VAL A 61 41.42 10.70 -38.12
CA VAL A 61 41.09 9.53 -37.30
C VAL A 61 40.38 9.94 -36.01
N THR A 62 40.84 10.98 -35.29
CA THR A 62 40.12 11.45 -34.09
C THR A 62 38.76 12.04 -34.45
N ALA A 63 38.64 12.86 -35.50
CA ALA A 63 37.36 13.37 -35.97
C ALA A 63 36.41 12.23 -36.42
N TRP A 64 36.92 11.20 -37.08
CA TRP A 64 36.15 10.02 -37.49
C TRP A 64 35.72 9.18 -36.29
N LEU A 65 36.59 8.95 -35.31
CA LEU A 65 36.26 8.24 -34.06
C LEU A 65 35.21 9.00 -33.24
N SER A 66 35.37 10.32 -33.04
CA SER A 66 34.37 11.14 -32.33
C SER A 66 33.02 11.18 -33.07
N ARG A 67 33.04 11.25 -34.40
CA ARG A 67 31.81 11.21 -35.22
C ARG A 67 31.16 9.82 -35.20
N SER A 68 31.95 8.75 -35.23
CA SER A 68 31.48 7.36 -35.12
C SER A 68 30.86 7.09 -33.74
N ALA A 69 31.53 7.49 -32.66
CA ALA A 69 31.01 7.40 -31.29
C ALA A 69 29.71 8.21 -31.12
N SER A 70 29.63 9.43 -31.70
CA SER A 70 28.40 10.23 -31.70
C SER A 70 27.27 9.61 -32.54
N ILE A 71 27.59 8.82 -33.57
CA ILE A 71 26.59 8.06 -34.34
C ILE A 71 26.14 6.82 -33.58
N SER A 72 27.04 6.12 -32.87
CA SER A 72 26.70 4.97 -32.03
C SER A 72 25.78 5.39 -30.88
N SER A 73 26.14 6.41 -30.09
CA SER A 73 25.30 6.88 -28.97
C SER A 73 23.96 7.46 -29.43
N LYS A 74 23.88 8.04 -30.64
CA LYS A 74 22.60 8.41 -31.26
C LYS A 74 21.79 7.20 -31.69
N LYS A 75 22.41 6.14 -32.21
CA LYS A 75 21.73 4.90 -32.60
C LYS A 75 21.23 4.12 -31.37
N GLU A 76 22.02 4.09 -30.30
CA GLU A 76 21.65 3.55 -28.99
C GLU A 76 20.49 4.35 -28.38
N GLY A 77 20.58 5.68 -28.39
CA GLY A 77 19.49 6.57 -27.96
C GLY A 77 18.21 6.42 -28.78
N LEU A 78 18.31 6.25 -30.11
CA LEU A 78 17.16 5.98 -30.98
C LEU A 78 16.57 4.58 -30.75
N ALA A 79 17.39 3.57 -30.47
CA ALA A 79 16.89 2.24 -30.09
C ALA A 79 16.21 2.24 -28.70
N PHE A 80 16.73 3.03 -27.75
CA PHE A 80 16.09 3.27 -26.46
C PHE A 80 14.75 4.00 -26.63
N LEU A 81 14.70 5.06 -27.46
CA LEU A 81 13.44 5.77 -27.75
C LEU A 81 12.42 4.85 -28.44
N ALA A 82 12.81 4.11 -29.47
CA ALA A 82 11.92 3.18 -30.16
C ALA A 82 11.39 2.05 -29.23
N SER A 83 12.21 1.55 -28.31
CA SER A 83 11.78 0.56 -27.29
C SER A 83 11.01 1.16 -26.11
N GLN A 84 10.89 2.49 -26.04
CA GLN A 84 9.98 3.21 -25.15
C GLN A 84 8.66 3.55 -25.87
N GLU A 85 8.69 3.89 -27.16
CA GLU A 85 7.49 4.06 -28.00
C GLU A 85 6.66 2.77 -28.13
N THR A 86 7.29 1.60 -28.07
CA THR A 86 6.58 0.30 -28.06
C THR A 86 5.99 -0.11 -26.71
N LYS A 87 6.16 0.67 -25.65
CA LYS A 87 5.53 0.36 -24.35
C LYS A 87 4.13 0.94 -24.29
N ASN A 88 3.14 0.07 -24.17
CA ASN A 88 1.76 0.49 -23.96
C ASN A 88 1.65 1.28 -22.64
N VAL A 89 1.14 2.51 -22.72
CA VAL A 89 0.93 3.38 -21.56
C VAL A 89 -0.11 2.76 -20.61
N ASP A 90 -1.10 2.04 -21.14
CA ASP A 90 -2.13 1.37 -20.34
C ASP A 90 -1.53 0.23 -19.49
N GLU A 91 -0.57 -0.53 -20.03
CA GLU A 91 0.17 -1.55 -19.27
C GLU A 91 1.05 -0.93 -18.17
N ILE A 92 1.62 0.25 -18.42
CA ILE A 92 2.41 0.97 -17.41
C ILE A 92 1.48 1.48 -16.31
N ALA A 93 0.34 2.07 -16.67
CA ALA A 93 -0.66 2.54 -15.71
C ALA A 93 -1.21 1.38 -14.86
N GLN A 94 -1.52 0.23 -15.48
CA GLN A 94 -1.92 -0.98 -14.78
C GLN A 94 -0.85 -1.43 -13.77
N LYS A 95 0.42 -1.55 -14.19
CA LYS A 95 1.52 -2.00 -13.32
C LYS A 95 1.82 -1.02 -12.19
N ILE A 96 1.58 0.28 -12.38
CA ILE A 96 1.62 1.28 -11.31
C ILE A 96 0.46 1.04 -10.33
N ASN A 97 -0.78 0.94 -10.80
CA ASN A 97 -1.94 0.68 -9.95
C ASN A 97 -1.82 -0.62 -9.14
N GLU A 98 -1.30 -1.70 -9.75
CA GLU A 98 -1.02 -2.99 -9.10
C GLU A 98 0.04 -2.84 -8.00
N ARG A 99 1.13 -2.12 -8.28
CA ARG A 99 2.19 -1.85 -7.30
C ARG A 99 1.67 -0.99 -6.15
N ASP A 100 0.95 0.08 -6.43
CA ASP A 100 0.42 1.02 -5.44
C ASP A 100 -0.62 0.33 -4.54
N ALA A 101 -1.45 -0.56 -5.10
CA ALA A 101 -2.36 -1.42 -4.34
C ALA A 101 -1.61 -2.44 -3.48
N SER A 102 -0.52 -3.04 -3.99
CA SER A 102 0.34 -3.96 -3.23
C SER A 102 1.08 -3.25 -2.09
N GLU A 103 1.58 -2.04 -2.29
CA GLU A 103 2.23 -1.23 -1.26
C GLU A 103 1.23 -0.77 -0.18
N LYS A 104 -0.01 -0.40 -0.57
CA LYS A 104 -1.11 -0.17 0.37
C LYS A 104 -1.43 -1.44 1.19
N ALA A 105 -1.55 -2.60 0.55
CA ALA A 105 -1.85 -3.86 1.22
C ALA A 105 -0.73 -4.30 2.19
N ALA A 106 0.54 -4.12 1.81
CA ALA A 106 1.69 -4.40 2.68
C ALA A 106 1.72 -3.48 3.92
N GLY A 107 1.45 -2.19 3.75
CA GLY A 107 1.33 -1.24 4.87
C GLY A 107 0.19 -1.62 5.83
N ILE A 108 -0.98 -1.98 5.29
CA ILE A 108 -2.13 -2.46 6.07
C ILE A 108 -1.80 -3.79 6.79
N SER A 109 -1.09 -4.71 6.13
CA SER A 109 -0.62 -5.96 6.76
C SER A 109 0.30 -5.69 7.96
N GLN A 110 1.25 -4.76 7.82
CA GLN A 110 2.13 -4.35 8.93
C GLN A 110 1.33 -3.69 10.07
N GLN A 111 0.30 -2.90 9.74
CA GLN A 111 -0.58 -2.25 10.71
C GLN A 111 -1.41 -3.27 11.50
N ILE A 112 -2.04 -4.23 10.81
CA ILE A 112 -2.81 -5.36 11.40
C ILE A 112 -1.94 -6.22 12.32
N ASN A 113 -0.70 -6.49 11.92
CA ASN A 113 0.22 -7.37 12.65
C ASN A 113 1.16 -6.62 13.62
N SER A 114 0.92 -5.33 13.85
CA SER A 114 1.77 -4.47 14.70
C SER A 114 1.71 -4.81 16.20
N GLY A 115 0.65 -5.48 16.64
CA GLY A 115 0.31 -5.68 18.07
C GLY A 115 -0.38 -4.49 18.73
N ASP A 116 -0.53 -3.35 18.03
CA ASP A 116 -1.31 -2.20 18.51
C ASP A 116 -2.75 -2.29 18.01
N SER A 117 -3.68 -2.67 18.91
CA SER A 117 -5.10 -2.74 18.60
C SER A 117 -5.70 -1.40 18.18
N SER A 118 -5.16 -0.26 18.64
CA SER A 118 -5.67 1.06 18.27
C SER A 118 -5.46 1.39 16.78
N ALA A 119 -4.47 0.75 16.16
CA ALA A 119 -4.19 0.87 14.74
C ALA A 119 -5.19 0.08 13.84
N LEU A 120 -6.04 -0.79 14.41
CA LEU A 120 -7.04 -1.53 13.64
C LEU A 120 -8.23 -0.66 13.24
N TRP A 121 -8.68 0.23 14.12
CA TRP A 121 -9.97 0.92 13.97
C TRP A 121 -10.08 1.84 12.74
N PRO A 122 -9.05 2.63 12.36
CA PRO A 122 -9.12 3.46 11.14
C PRO A 122 -9.22 2.67 9.83
N LEU A 123 -8.94 1.36 9.86
CA LEU A 123 -9.09 0.49 8.68
C LEU A 123 -10.58 0.17 8.39
N PHE A 124 -11.50 0.55 9.28
CA PHE A 124 -12.94 0.41 9.12
C PHE A 124 -13.65 1.69 8.65
N ASP A 125 -12.96 2.82 8.46
CA ASP A 125 -13.61 4.12 8.12
C ASP A 125 -14.55 4.02 6.91
N ASN A 126 -14.09 3.34 5.85
CA ASN A 126 -14.84 3.07 4.61
C ASN A 126 -15.65 1.75 4.64
N ALA A 127 -15.89 1.16 5.81
CA ALA A 127 -16.62 -0.10 5.98
C ALA A 127 -17.99 0.07 6.65
N VAL A 128 -18.80 -0.99 6.61
CA VAL A 128 -20.00 -1.15 7.46
C VAL A 128 -19.98 -2.55 8.07
N ILE A 129 -20.34 -2.68 9.34
CA ILE A 129 -20.60 -3.93 10.04
C ILE A 129 -22.11 -4.05 10.25
N LEU A 130 -22.74 -5.03 9.59
CA LEU A 130 -24.11 -5.46 9.84
C LEU A 130 -24.08 -6.67 10.77
N GLY A 131 -24.90 -6.70 11.83
CA GLY A 131 -24.91 -7.86 12.73
C GLY A 131 -25.87 -7.81 13.92
N ASP A 132 -25.70 -8.79 14.81
CA ASP A 132 -26.50 -8.95 16.04
C ASP A 132 -25.86 -8.30 17.29
N SER A 133 -26.33 -8.65 18.50
CA SER A 133 -25.81 -8.14 19.78
C SER A 133 -24.31 -8.40 19.98
N ARG A 134 -23.73 -9.41 19.33
CA ARG A 134 -22.27 -9.62 19.36
C ARG A 134 -21.57 -8.56 18.52
N ALA A 135 -22.09 -8.22 17.34
CA ALA A 135 -21.52 -7.16 16.51
C ALA A 135 -21.73 -5.76 17.13
N GLU A 136 -22.81 -5.55 17.88
CA GLU A 136 -23.03 -4.32 18.66
C GLU A 136 -21.91 -4.06 19.69
N GLY A 137 -21.25 -5.11 20.19
CA GLY A 137 -20.09 -4.99 21.09
C GLY A 137 -18.97 -4.10 20.55
N PHE A 138 -18.81 -3.96 19.23
CA PHE A 138 -17.85 -3.03 18.64
C PHE A 138 -18.16 -1.56 18.97
N LYS A 139 -19.44 -1.16 19.09
CA LYS A 139 -19.83 0.20 19.50
C LYS A 139 -20.05 0.33 21.01
N SER A 140 -20.64 -0.67 21.67
CA SER A 140 -20.92 -0.58 23.11
C SER A 140 -19.66 -0.65 24.00
N TYR A 141 -18.53 -1.11 23.46
CA TYR A 141 -17.20 -1.02 24.09
C TYR A 141 -16.30 0.05 23.47
N GLU A 142 -16.87 1.03 22.75
CA GLU A 142 -16.22 2.23 22.22
C GLU A 142 -15.06 1.97 21.21
N TYR A 143 -14.98 0.78 20.59
CA TYR A 143 -13.95 0.44 19.60
C TYR A 143 -14.22 1.03 18.21
N LEU A 144 -15.49 1.09 17.79
CA LEU A 144 -15.92 1.64 16.51
C LEU A 144 -17.19 2.50 16.70
N PRO A 145 -17.30 3.66 16.03
CA PRO A 145 -18.50 4.51 16.11
C PRO A 145 -19.73 3.87 15.47
N ASP A 146 -20.93 4.20 15.96
CA ASP A 146 -22.24 3.74 15.48
C ASP A 146 -22.41 3.78 13.97
N VAL A 147 -21.86 4.80 13.29
CA VAL A 147 -21.93 4.98 11.83
C VAL A 147 -21.20 3.89 11.02
N ILE A 148 -20.35 3.10 11.68
CA ILE A 148 -19.75 1.88 11.14
C ILE A 148 -20.54 0.64 11.58
N VAL A 149 -21.13 0.65 12.78
CA VAL A 149 -21.71 -0.53 13.45
C VAL A 149 -23.25 -0.52 13.41
N MET A 150 -23.78 -0.88 12.23
CA MET A 150 -25.20 -1.14 11.95
C MET A 150 -25.63 -2.50 12.51
N ALA A 151 -25.49 -2.67 13.82
CA ALA A 151 -25.86 -3.88 14.55
C ALA A 151 -26.88 -3.59 15.66
N GLN A 152 -27.70 -4.60 16.00
CA GLN A 152 -28.80 -4.50 16.96
C GLN A 152 -29.02 -5.81 17.74
N ILE A 153 -29.38 -5.68 19.02
CA ILE A 153 -29.74 -6.83 19.89
C ILE A 153 -30.85 -7.69 19.27
N GLY A 154 -30.62 -9.00 19.21
CA GLY A 154 -31.59 -9.98 18.71
C GLY A 154 -31.80 -9.98 17.19
N ALA A 155 -31.04 -9.17 16.44
CA ALA A 155 -31.15 -9.13 14.99
C ALA A 155 -30.80 -10.48 14.34
N GLN A 156 -31.40 -10.70 13.17
CA GLN A 156 -31.27 -11.91 12.35
C GLN A 156 -30.94 -11.49 10.93
N ILE A 157 -30.53 -12.42 10.06
CA ILE A 157 -30.17 -12.10 8.67
C ILE A 157 -31.31 -11.40 7.91
N LYS A 158 -32.56 -11.69 8.30
CA LYS A 158 -33.79 -11.07 7.78
C LYS A 158 -34.01 -9.60 8.17
N SER A 159 -33.18 -9.02 9.04
CA SER A 159 -33.20 -7.59 9.41
C SER A 159 -32.37 -6.71 8.47
N ILE A 160 -31.60 -7.30 7.55
CA ILE A 160 -30.84 -6.56 6.52
C ILE A 160 -31.66 -5.51 5.75
N PRO A 161 -32.92 -5.76 5.34
CA PRO A 161 -33.75 -4.77 4.63
C PRO A 161 -33.86 -3.41 5.35
N ASP A 162 -33.86 -3.41 6.68
CA ASP A 162 -34.02 -2.20 7.50
C ASP A 162 -32.81 -1.24 7.41
N HIS A 163 -31.65 -1.74 6.97
CA HIS A 163 -30.39 -0.97 6.86
C HIS A 163 -30.00 -0.63 5.40
N LEU A 164 -30.70 -1.16 4.39
CA LEU A 164 -30.27 -1.09 2.98
C LEU A 164 -30.07 0.33 2.44
N ASP A 165 -30.91 1.29 2.85
CA ASP A 165 -30.81 2.68 2.38
C ASP A 165 -29.67 3.45 3.08
N GLU A 166 -29.30 3.07 4.31
CA GLU A 166 -28.14 3.63 5.00
C GLU A 166 -26.83 3.09 4.40
N VAL A 167 -26.78 1.79 4.10
CA VAL A 167 -25.68 1.16 3.34
C VAL A 167 -25.51 1.83 1.96
N ALA A 168 -26.60 2.07 1.23
CA ALA A 168 -26.58 2.76 -0.07
C ALA A 168 -26.10 4.23 0.03
N ALA A 169 -26.39 4.90 1.15
CA ALA A 169 -25.89 6.25 1.42
C ALA A 169 -24.40 6.27 1.78
N ARG A 170 -23.93 5.31 2.61
CA ARG A 170 -22.53 5.15 3.02
C ARG A 170 -21.60 4.77 1.87
N LYS A 171 -22.06 3.93 0.92
CA LYS A 171 -21.26 3.38 -0.21
C LYS A 171 -19.92 2.77 0.22
N PRO A 172 -19.90 1.85 1.21
CA PRO A 172 -18.67 1.33 1.78
C PRO A 172 -17.84 0.51 0.77
N GLU A 173 -16.51 0.54 0.91
CA GLU A 173 -15.61 -0.36 0.17
C GLU A 173 -15.83 -1.83 0.58
N VAL A 174 -16.18 -2.09 1.85
CA VAL A 174 -16.38 -3.43 2.39
C VAL A 174 -17.56 -3.48 3.36
N ILE A 175 -18.39 -4.52 3.25
CA ILE A 175 -19.47 -4.81 4.18
C ILE A 175 -19.17 -6.12 4.89
N TYR A 176 -19.12 -6.04 6.21
CA TYR A 176 -18.99 -7.17 7.12
C TYR A 176 -20.37 -7.65 7.58
N LEU A 177 -20.61 -8.96 7.55
CA LEU A 177 -21.82 -9.58 8.08
C LEU A 177 -21.48 -10.47 9.27
N CYS A 178 -22.08 -10.15 10.42
CA CYS A 178 -21.84 -10.76 11.73
C CYS A 178 -23.18 -11.17 12.36
N PHE A 179 -23.84 -12.15 11.73
CA PHE A 179 -25.13 -12.73 12.12
C PHE A 179 -25.02 -14.24 12.29
N GLY A 180 -26.00 -14.84 12.96
CA GLY A 180 -26.26 -16.28 12.87
C GLY A 180 -26.67 -16.94 14.19
N LEU A 181 -26.36 -16.33 15.35
CA LEU A 181 -26.71 -16.95 16.64
C LEU A 181 -28.23 -16.94 16.85
N ASN A 182 -28.86 -15.79 16.63
CA ASN A 182 -30.32 -15.63 16.72
C ASN A 182 -31.04 -16.44 15.63
N ASP A 183 -30.41 -16.59 14.46
CA ASP A 183 -30.92 -17.35 13.33
C ASP A 183 -30.95 -18.86 13.63
N VAL A 184 -29.87 -19.41 14.22
CA VAL A 184 -29.83 -20.78 14.76
C VAL A 184 -30.90 -20.98 15.83
N ALA A 185 -30.96 -20.08 16.81
CA ALA A 185 -31.92 -20.15 17.92
C ALA A 185 -33.39 -20.09 17.44
N SER A 186 -33.66 -19.39 16.34
CA SER A 186 -34.99 -19.27 15.72
C SER A 186 -35.24 -20.21 14.54
N ASN A 187 -34.32 -21.14 14.24
CA ASN A 187 -34.42 -22.10 13.13
C ASN A 187 -34.62 -21.44 11.74
N VAL A 188 -34.06 -20.25 11.52
CA VAL A 188 -34.30 -19.41 10.33
C VAL A 188 -33.88 -20.11 9.04
N GLY A 189 -34.74 -20.10 8.03
CA GLY A 189 -34.44 -20.58 6.67
C GLY A 189 -34.56 -22.10 6.48
N MET A 190 -34.62 -22.88 7.55
CA MET A 190 -34.63 -24.35 7.49
C MET A 190 -35.96 -24.94 6.96
N GLU A 191 -37.02 -24.12 6.89
CA GLU A 191 -38.24 -24.42 6.15
C GLU A 191 -38.03 -24.56 4.63
N ASN A 192 -36.92 -24.01 4.09
CA ASN A 192 -36.58 -24.06 2.66
C ASN A 192 -35.73 -25.30 2.29
N GLY A 193 -35.52 -26.24 3.22
CA GLY A 193 -34.80 -27.50 2.98
C GLY A 193 -33.36 -27.52 3.53
N PRO A 194 -32.54 -28.52 3.14
CA PRO A 194 -31.25 -28.80 3.78
C PRO A 194 -30.25 -27.65 3.78
N ASP A 195 -30.20 -26.86 2.72
CA ASP A 195 -29.31 -25.69 2.59
C ASP A 195 -30.11 -24.36 2.65
N GLY A 196 -31.29 -24.40 3.27
CA GLY A 196 -32.28 -23.33 3.24
C GLY A 196 -31.85 -22.05 3.96
N TYR A 197 -31.02 -22.16 5.01
CA TYR A 197 -30.44 -20.98 5.66
C TYR A 197 -29.38 -20.32 4.77
N GLY A 198 -28.49 -21.11 4.16
CA GLY A 198 -27.51 -20.58 3.20
C GLY A 198 -28.15 -19.88 2.00
N GLN A 199 -29.23 -20.44 1.45
CA GLN A 199 -30.00 -19.82 0.36
C GLN A 199 -30.65 -18.49 0.80
N LEU A 200 -31.22 -18.44 2.00
CA LEU A 200 -31.83 -17.22 2.54
C LEU A 200 -30.78 -16.14 2.79
N TYR A 201 -29.62 -16.49 3.36
CA TYR A 201 -28.49 -15.59 3.60
C TYR A 201 -27.96 -14.99 2.29
N GLU A 202 -27.79 -15.82 1.26
CA GLU A 202 -27.40 -15.39 -0.09
C GLU A 202 -28.37 -14.35 -0.67
N SER A 203 -29.67 -14.51 -0.42
CA SER A 203 -30.70 -13.59 -0.92
C SER A 203 -30.63 -12.19 -0.28
N TYR A 204 -30.19 -12.08 0.98
CA TYR A 204 -30.01 -10.79 1.66
C TYR A 204 -28.68 -10.13 1.28
N ILE A 205 -27.60 -10.89 1.09
CA ILE A 205 -26.36 -10.35 0.50
C ILE A 205 -26.62 -9.80 -0.92
N LYS A 206 -27.45 -10.46 -1.71
CA LYS A 206 -27.84 -9.97 -3.05
C LYS A 206 -28.59 -8.64 -2.99
N GLN A 207 -29.52 -8.46 -2.05
CA GLN A 207 -30.19 -7.16 -1.81
C GLN A 207 -29.20 -6.05 -1.37
N ILE A 208 -28.17 -6.39 -0.58
CA ILE A 208 -27.08 -5.46 -0.25
C ILE A 208 -26.31 -5.05 -1.50
N LEU A 209 -25.96 -6.01 -2.37
CA LEU A 209 -25.19 -5.74 -3.60
C LEU A 209 -26.01 -5.01 -4.68
N GLU A 210 -27.33 -5.17 -4.73
CA GLU A 210 -28.22 -4.33 -5.55
C GLU A 210 -28.16 -2.84 -5.15
N LYS A 211 -27.93 -2.57 -3.86
CA LYS A 211 -27.85 -1.23 -3.26
C LYS A 211 -26.43 -0.65 -3.25
N SER A 212 -25.41 -1.50 -3.10
CA SER A 212 -24.00 -1.13 -3.05
C SER A 212 -23.13 -2.08 -3.90
N PRO A 213 -23.23 -2.04 -5.25
CA PRO A 213 -22.67 -3.06 -6.16
C PRO A 213 -21.14 -3.11 -6.23
N ASN A 214 -20.45 -2.14 -5.64
CA ASN A 214 -18.99 -2.08 -5.60
C ASN A 214 -18.39 -2.55 -4.26
N SER A 215 -19.23 -2.86 -3.26
CA SER A 215 -18.77 -3.30 -1.95
C SER A 215 -18.27 -4.74 -1.97
N LYS A 216 -17.10 -5.00 -1.37
CA LYS A 216 -16.69 -6.37 -1.06
C LYS A 216 -17.55 -6.92 0.07
N ILE A 217 -17.86 -8.21 0.01
CA ILE A 217 -18.58 -8.93 1.07
C ILE A 217 -17.61 -9.77 1.89
N VAL A 218 -17.65 -9.58 3.20
CA VAL A 218 -16.93 -10.39 4.20
C VAL A 218 -17.95 -10.93 5.21
N VAL A 219 -17.95 -12.23 5.46
CA VAL A 219 -18.89 -12.90 6.36
C VAL A 219 -18.11 -13.56 7.50
N SER A 220 -18.41 -13.16 8.73
CA SER A 220 -17.91 -13.86 9.93
C SER A 220 -18.56 -15.23 10.04
N SER A 221 -17.81 -16.23 10.50
CA SER A 221 -18.40 -17.48 10.96
C SER A 221 -19.39 -17.25 12.09
N ILE A 222 -20.33 -18.19 12.26
CA ILE A 222 -21.23 -18.23 13.41
C ILE A 222 -20.42 -18.73 14.61
N ILE A 223 -19.78 -17.78 15.31
CA ILE A 223 -18.92 -18.07 16.46
C ILE A 223 -19.71 -18.90 17.50
N PRO A 224 -19.15 -19.98 18.07
CA PRO A 224 -19.83 -20.79 19.08
C PRO A 224 -20.28 -20.01 20.32
N VAL A 225 -21.16 -20.63 21.11
CA VAL A 225 -21.44 -20.25 22.50
C VAL A 225 -20.51 -20.99 23.46
N SER A 226 -20.50 -20.61 24.74
CA SER A 226 -19.75 -21.34 25.77
C SER A 226 -20.25 -22.78 25.91
N GLN A 227 -19.36 -23.70 26.33
CA GLN A 227 -19.73 -25.10 26.56
C GLN A 227 -20.83 -25.26 27.64
N GLN A 228 -20.91 -24.34 28.60
CA GLN A 228 -22.00 -24.31 29.58
C GLN A 228 -23.33 -23.93 28.93
N THR A 229 -23.33 -22.89 28.09
CA THR A 229 -24.52 -22.42 27.37
C THR A 229 -25.01 -23.48 26.37
N LEU A 230 -24.10 -24.14 25.66
CA LEU A 230 -24.41 -25.26 24.77
C LEU A 230 -25.11 -26.41 25.52
N ALA A 231 -24.57 -26.79 26.69
CA ALA A 231 -25.16 -27.83 27.53
C ALA A 231 -26.51 -27.43 28.17
N GLN A 232 -26.79 -26.13 28.29
CA GLN A 232 -28.07 -25.59 28.78
C GLN A 232 -29.10 -25.37 27.67
N ASN A 233 -28.64 -25.09 26.44
CA ASN A 233 -29.48 -24.85 25.26
C ASN A 233 -28.96 -25.61 24.02
N PRO A 234 -29.35 -26.90 23.85
CA PRO A 234 -28.89 -27.74 22.76
C PRO A 234 -29.26 -27.28 21.34
N VAL A 235 -30.07 -26.22 21.17
CA VAL A 235 -30.31 -25.64 19.83
C VAL A 235 -28.99 -25.21 19.17
N TYR A 236 -28.00 -24.83 19.98
CA TYR A 236 -26.69 -24.38 19.52
C TYR A 236 -25.76 -25.50 19.03
N GLU A 237 -26.10 -26.79 19.20
CA GLU A 237 -25.39 -27.88 18.51
C GLU A 237 -25.42 -27.69 16.98
N ARG A 238 -26.48 -27.03 16.49
CA ARG A 238 -26.77 -26.76 15.09
C ARG A 238 -25.99 -25.59 14.49
N ILE A 239 -25.24 -24.84 15.30
CA ILE A 239 -24.30 -23.80 14.81
C ILE A 239 -23.40 -24.39 13.72
N SER A 240 -22.92 -25.61 13.92
CA SER A 240 -22.05 -26.34 12.99
C SER A 240 -22.64 -26.54 11.58
N ASP A 241 -23.95 -26.74 11.45
CA ASP A 241 -24.62 -26.91 10.16
C ASP A 241 -25.00 -25.57 9.51
N PHE A 242 -25.46 -24.59 10.30
CA PHE A 242 -25.75 -23.26 9.79
C PHE A 242 -24.46 -22.57 9.28
N ASP A 243 -23.35 -22.71 10.01
CA ASP A 243 -22.04 -22.15 9.64
C ASP A 243 -21.45 -22.84 8.40
N ARG A 244 -21.62 -24.17 8.28
CA ARG A 244 -21.33 -24.92 7.05
C ARG A 244 -22.08 -24.33 5.85
N GLN A 245 -23.39 -24.13 5.96
CA GLN A 245 -24.20 -23.54 4.88
C GLN A 245 -23.75 -22.12 4.52
N VAL A 246 -23.34 -21.31 5.49
CA VAL A 246 -22.78 -19.95 5.26
C VAL A 246 -21.45 -20.02 4.52
N ARG A 247 -20.56 -20.94 4.90
CA ARG A 247 -19.25 -21.12 4.25
C ARG A 247 -19.40 -21.58 2.79
N GLU A 248 -20.17 -22.64 2.56
CA GLU A 248 -20.46 -23.17 1.21
C GLU A 248 -21.13 -22.11 0.31
N MET A 249 -22.01 -21.28 0.88
CA MET A 249 -22.63 -20.13 0.21
C MET A 249 -21.59 -19.07 -0.18
N CYS A 250 -20.68 -18.71 0.71
CA CYS A 250 -19.62 -17.74 0.42
C CYS A 250 -18.65 -18.25 -0.65
N GLU A 251 -18.19 -19.50 -0.53
CA GLU A 251 -17.34 -20.18 -1.51
C GLU A 251 -17.98 -20.20 -2.90
N ARG A 252 -19.27 -20.54 -3.00
CA ARG A 252 -20.02 -20.59 -4.27
C ARG A 252 -20.18 -19.22 -4.95
N ASN A 253 -20.28 -18.14 -4.17
CA ASN A 253 -20.46 -16.78 -4.70
C ASN A 253 -19.15 -15.98 -4.81
N GLY A 254 -18.02 -16.52 -4.34
CA GLY A 254 -16.72 -15.83 -4.33
C GLY A 254 -16.62 -14.72 -3.27
N TRP A 255 -17.37 -14.82 -2.18
CA TRP A 255 -17.33 -13.89 -1.05
C TRP A 255 -16.37 -14.38 0.04
N SER A 256 -15.75 -13.45 0.79
CA SER A 256 -14.80 -13.83 1.84
C SER A 256 -15.54 -14.36 3.07
N TYR A 257 -15.41 -15.66 3.36
CA TYR A 257 -15.77 -16.23 4.65
C TYR A 257 -14.57 -16.15 5.61
N VAL A 258 -14.81 -15.88 6.90
CA VAL A 258 -13.78 -15.75 7.94
C VAL A 258 -14.08 -16.72 9.09
N ASP A 259 -13.20 -17.69 9.34
CA ASP A 259 -13.32 -18.53 10.52
C ASP A 259 -12.88 -17.76 11.79
N CYS A 260 -13.86 -17.38 12.60
CA CYS A 260 -13.69 -16.71 13.88
C CYS A 260 -13.90 -17.65 15.09
N SER A 261 -13.97 -18.97 14.87
CA SER A 261 -14.16 -19.96 15.95
C SER A 261 -13.00 -20.00 16.96
N SER A 262 -11.79 -19.62 16.51
CA SER A 262 -10.58 -19.49 17.34
C SER A 262 -10.72 -18.50 18.50
N LEU A 263 -11.53 -17.44 18.35
CA LEU A 263 -11.74 -16.39 19.36
C LEU A 263 -12.26 -16.92 20.69
N VAL A 264 -13.00 -18.03 20.68
CA VAL A 264 -13.66 -18.61 21.85
C VAL A 264 -13.00 -19.92 22.33
N SER A 265 -11.72 -20.11 21.98
CA SER A 265 -10.91 -21.25 22.43
C SER A 265 -10.65 -21.24 23.95
N ASP A 266 -10.62 -20.06 24.56
CA ASP A 266 -10.56 -19.87 26.01
C ASP A 266 -11.97 -19.52 26.53
N PRO A 267 -12.51 -20.26 27.53
CA PRO A 267 -13.76 -19.90 28.21
C PRO A 267 -13.80 -18.46 28.77
N SER A 268 -12.64 -17.83 29.04
CA SER A 268 -12.56 -16.42 29.46
C SER A 268 -13.01 -15.41 28.39
N ALA A 269 -13.18 -15.84 27.14
CA ALA A 269 -13.70 -15.03 26.04
C ALA A 269 -15.15 -14.57 26.23
N PHE A 270 -15.93 -15.24 27.08
CA PHE A 270 -17.36 -14.99 27.23
C PHE A 270 -17.71 -14.09 28.44
N ALA A 271 -18.78 -13.32 28.26
CA ALA A 271 -19.53 -12.73 29.36
C ALA A 271 -20.23 -13.82 30.20
N SER A 272 -20.84 -13.42 31.33
CA SER A 272 -21.45 -14.34 32.30
C SER A 272 -22.66 -15.15 31.80
N ASP A 273 -23.21 -14.81 30.63
CA ASP A 273 -24.26 -15.58 29.93
C ASP A 273 -23.69 -16.72 29.06
N GLY A 274 -22.39 -16.66 28.73
CA GLY A 274 -21.75 -17.58 27.80
C GLY A 274 -22.20 -17.42 26.33
N GLU A 275 -22.88 -16.32 25.99
CA GLU A 275 -23.31 -15.98 24.63
C GLU A 275 -22.54 -14.77 24.10
N HIS A 276 -22.44 -13.68 24.87
CA HIS A 276 -21.73 -12.47 24.48
C HIS A 276 -20.23 -12.54 24.82
N PHE A 277 -19.42 -11.69 24.20
CA PHE A 277 -17.96 -11.68 24.38
C PHE A 277 -17.49 -10.54 25.30
N VAL A 278 -16.42 -10.77 26.05
CA VAL A 278 -15.73 -9.72 26.82
C VAL A 278 -14.99 -8.73 25.89
N PRO A 279 -14.74 -7.47 26.31
CA PRO A 279 -14.12 -6.45 25.45
C PRO A 279 -12.80 -6.86 24.78
N SER A 280 -11.98 -7.69 25.43
CA SER A 280 -10.68 -8.13 24.89
C SER A 280 -10.76 -9.03 23.64
N ILE A 281 -11.95 -9.51 23.24
CA ILE A 281 -12.13 -10.32 22.03
C ILE A 281 -12.25 -9.47 20.76
N TYR A 282 -12.79 -8.25 20.86
CA TYR A 282 -13.08 -7.40 19.71
C TYR A 282 -11.84 -6.98 18.90
N PRO A 283 -10.66 -6.71 19.50
CA PRO A 283 -9.42 -6.51 18.74
C PRO A 283 -9.02 -7.70 17.87
N GLU A 284 -9.08 -8.94 18.37
CA GLU A 284 -8.71 -10.11 17.58
C GLU A 284 -9.79 -10.45 16.54
N TRP A 285 -11.08 -10.23 16.85
CA TRP A 285 -12.15 -10.37 15.86
C TRP A 285 -12.00 -9.38 14.71
N ALA A 286 -11.79 -8.09 15.00
CA ALA A 286 -11.53 -7.07 14.00
C ALA A 286 -10.30 -7.38 13.14
N LYS A 287 -9.23 -7.89 13.75
CA LYS A 287 -8.02 -8.34 13.06
C LYS A 287 -8.28 -9.50 12.11
N LEU A 288 -9.02 -10.55 12.52
CA LEU A 288 -9.41 -11.66 11.62
C LEU A 288 -10.26 -11.16 10.44
N LEU A 289 -11.25 -10.31 10.73
CA LEU A 289 -12.11 -9.68 9.73
C LEU A 289 -11.29 -8.84 8.73
N LEU A 290 -10.34 -8.04 9.19
CA LEU A 290 -9.41 -7.27 8.35
C LEU A 290 -8.46 -8.16 7.54
N GLN A 291 -7.90 -9.22 8.12
CA GLN A 291 -6.97 -10.12 7.43
C GLN A 291 -7.61 -10.75 6.18
N SER A 292 -8.90 -11.10 6.25
CA SER A 292 -9.66 -11.68 5.13
C SER A 292 -9.80 -10.76 3.88
N GLN A 293 -9.60 -9.45 4.03
CA GLN A 293 -9.69 -8.49 2.92
C GLN A 293 -8.44 -8.50 2.02
N TYR A 294 -7.30 -8.98 2.52
CA TYR A 294 -5.98 -8.88 1.89
C TYR A 294 -5.28 -10.25 1.80
N PRO A 295 -5.87 -11.28 1.15
CA PRO A 295 -5.35 -12.66 1.20
C PRO A 295 -3.97 -12.90 0.55
N GLN A 296 -3.29 -11.88 0.03
CA GLN A 296 -1.91 -11.93 -0.46
C GLN A 296 -0.88 -11.80 0.70
N MET A 297 -1.17 -12.42 1.86
CA MET A 297 -0.44 -12.24 3.13
C MET A 297 0.08 -13.56 3.74
N SER A 298 0.28 -14.59 2.91
CA SER A 298 0.81 -15.91 3.30
C SER A 298 1.92 -16.37 2.36
#